data_AF-A0A975M6G3-F1
#
_entry.id   AF-A0A975M6G3-F1
#
_cell.length_a   1.000
_cell.length_b   1.000
_cell.length_c   1.000
_cell.angle_alpha   90.00
_cell.angle_beta   90.00
_cell.angle_gamma   90.00
#
_symmetry.space_group_name_H-M   'P 1'
#
loop_
_entity.id
_entity.type
_entity.pdbx_description
1 polymer ?
#
loop_
_entity_poly.entity_id
_entity_poly.type
_entity_poly.pdbx_seq_one_letter_code
_entity_poly.pdbx_strand_id
1 'polypeptide(L)'
;MTYSPGIYADISNRDYHADPALGSTSLKTLALKTPAHYQHDKAHPKSSDAFTLGTAAHSLILEGDTSNIVIVDAANWLTKAAKEAKAEALAVGKQPLLTKEMAQIEAMRDSVMLHEVAGLHFIGHKAEQSIFWEEDGLMLKCRPDAWKPGTIVDLKTTVDASPNSFSKTAFDFGYFMSAAHYIDGVKAATGEDVKFVFVNVEKTAPYLVSVVELDDYTLDCGRQMLDRAKRIYRECTETGKWPGYPAVEPVGLPAYANYQLDDLLGINQEMDISL
;
A
#
# COMPACT_ATOMS: atom_id res chain seq x y z
N MET A 1 12.71 10.68 -17.03
CA MET A 1 11.90 10.41 -18.24
C MET A 1 10.45 10.69 -17.87
N THR A 2 9.61 11.05 -18.83
CA THR A 2 8.16 11.20 -18.63
C THR A 2 7.45 10.23 -19.55
N TYR A 3 6.51 9.44 -19.03
CA TYR A 3 5.76 8.48 -19.81
C TYR A 3 4.46 9.10 -20.37
N SER A 4 4.09 8.72 -21.59
CA SER A 4 2.79 9.06 -22.17
C SER A 4 1.70 8.13 -21.63
N PRO A 5 0.41 8.46 -21.81
CA PRO A 5 -0.68 7.53 -21.49
C PRO A 5 -0.49 6.18 -22.18
N GLY A 6 -0.66 5.10 -21.43
CA GLY A 6 -0.47 3.73 -21.92
C GLY A 6 -0.13 2.72 -20.83
N ILE A 7 0.06 1.47 -21.26
CA ILE A 7 0.44 0.34 -20.42
C ILE A 7 1.85 -0.10 -20.80
N TYR A 8 2.70 -0.25 -19.80
CA TYR A 8 4.11 -0.58 -19.97
C TYR A 8 4.49 -1.76 -19.08
N ALA A 9 5.08 -2.79 -19.66
CA ALA A 9 5.51 -3.99 -18.94
C ALA A 9 6.88 -3.82 -18.26
N ASP A 10 7.81 -3.10 -18.89
CA ASP A 10 9.24 -3.19 -18.56
C ASP A 10 9.82 -1.87 -17.98
N ILE A 11 9.01 -1.13 -17.20
CA ILE A 11 9.52 0.07 -16.51
C ILE A 11 10.19 -0.34 -15.20
N SER A 12 11.47 -0.01 -15.05
CA SER A 12 12.18 -0.28 -13.79
C SER A 12 11.51 0.43 -12.61
N ASN A 13 11.58 -0.16 -11.41
CA ASN A 13 11.00 0.44 -10.21
C ASN A 13 11.53 1.88 -9.97
N ARG A 14 12.83 2.08 -10.22
CA ARG A 14 13.47 3.40 -10.13
C ARG A 14 12.84 4.40 -11.08
N ASP A 15 12.68 4.03 -12.35
CA ASP A 15 12.20 4.97 -13.37
C ASP A 15 10.69 5.26 -13.19
N TYR A 16 9.90 4.27 -12.76
CA TYR A 16 8.51 4.47 -12.38
C TYR A 16 8.34 5.46 -11.22
N HIS A 17 9.14 5.32 -10.16
CA HIS A 17 9.07 6.23 -9.03
C HIS A 17 9.65 7.62 -9.33
N ALA A 18 10.59 7.73 -10.29
CA ALA A 18 11.14 9.00 -10.73
C ALA A 18 10.17 9.82 -11.62
N ASP A 19 9.19 9.18 -12.25
CA ASP A 19 8.21 9.87 -13.08
C ASP A 19 7.31 10.82 -12.25
N PRO A 20 7.01 12.04 -12.72
CA PRO A 20 6.25 13.03 -11.96
C PRO A 20 4.73 12.79 -11.89
N ALA A 21 4.17 11.85 -12.64
CA ALA A 21 2.74 11.56 -12.63
C ALA A 21 2.27 11.13 -11.22
N LEU A 22 1.04 11.49 -10.87
CA LEU A 22 0.50 11.28 -9.53
C LEU A 22 0.04 9.82 -9.36
N GLY A 23 0.65 9.13 -8.40
CA GLY A 23 0.22 7.81 -7.96
C GLY A 23 -0.73 7.85 -6.78
N SER A 24 -1.34 6.71 -6.45
CA SER A 24 -2.21 6.57 -5.27
C SER A 24 -1.54 7.05 -3.99
N THR A 25 -0.25 6.75 -3.78
CA THR A 25 0.53 7.23 -2.62
C THR A 25 0.57 8.76 -2.54
N SER A 26 0.84 9.44 -3.66
CA SER A 26 0.86 10.90 -3.74
C SER A 26 -0.51 11.48 -3.39
N LEU A 27 -1.57 10.93 -3.98
CA LEU A 27 -2.94 11.38 -3.78
C LEU A 27 -3.42 11.14 -2.34
N LYS A 28 -3.06 10.00 -1.73
CA LYS A 28 -3.31 9.73 -0.31
C LYS A 28 -2.60 10.71 0.60
N THR A 29 -1.33 11.03 0.34
CA THR A 29 -0.60 12.03 1.13
C THR A 29 -1.29 13.40 1.07
N LEU A 30 -1.72 13.82 -0.13
CA LEU A 30 -2.44 15.09 -0.30
C LEU A 30 -3.79 15.12 0.41
N ALA A 31 -4.54 14.01 0.41
CA ALA A 31 -5.90 13.99 0.94
C ALA A 31 -5.97 13.68 2.44
N LEU A 32 -5.08 12.82 2.95
CA LEU A 32 -5.10 12.28 4.31
C LEU A 32 -4.06 12.92 5.24
N LYS A 33 -3.07 13.64 4.69
CA LYS A 33 -2.06 14.36 5.46
C LYS A 33 -2.13 15.84 5.15
N THR A 34 -1.04 16.42 4.63
CA THR A 34 -1.00 17.84 4.25
C THR A 34 -0.24 18.00 2.93
N PRO A 35 -0.51 19.09 2.19
CA PRO A 35 0.29 19.46 1.01
C PRO A 35 1.80 19.59 1.31
N ALA A 36 2.17 20.09 2.49
CA ALA A 36 3.56 20.16 2.91
C ALA A 36 4.23 18.77 2.99
N HIS A 37 3.52 17.73 3.45
CA HIS A 37 4.05 16.36 3.44
C HIS A 37 4.31 15.86 2.02
N TYR A 38 3.38 16.11 1.08
CA TYR A 38 3.58 15.76 -0.33
C TYR A 38 4.80 16.47 -0.91
N GLN A 39 4.93 17.78 -0.67
CA GLN A 39 6.05 18.57 -1.16
C GLN A 39 7.38 18.10 -0.58
N HIS A 40 7.40 17.74 0.70
CA HIS A 40 8.56 17.14 1.35
C HIS A 40 8.91 15.78 0.75
N ASP A 41 7.94 14.87 0.61
CA ASP A 41 8.15 13.53 0.04
C ASP A 41 8.66 13.60 -1.41
N LYS A 42 8.19 14.58 -2.19
CA LYS A 42 8.66 14.84 -3.55
C LYS A 42 10.12 15.34 -3.60
N ALA A 43 10.51 16.21 -2.66
CA ALA A 43 11.87 16.73 -2.56
C ALA A 43 12.86 15.73 -1.94
N HIS A 44 12.34 14.78 -1.14
CA HIS A 44 13.12 13.75 -0.47
C HIS A 44 12.56 12.37 -0.79
N PRO A 45 12.71 11.89 -2.04
CA PRO A 45 12.30 10.54 -2.40
C PRO A 45 12.93 9.55 -1.44
N LYS A 46 12.09 8.76 -0.76
CA LYS A 46 12.58 7.72 0.14
C LYS A 46 13.31 6.68 -0.71
N SER A 47 14.61 6.51 -0.49
CA SER A 47 15.28 5.28 -0.90
C SER A 47 14.76 4.18 0.04
N SER A 48 13.95 3.26 -0.48
CA SER A 48 13.65 2.04 0.28
C SER A 48 14.86 1.11 0.16
N ASP A 49 16.01 1.52 0.72
CA ASP A 49 17.23 0.70 0.74
C ASP A 49 17.07 -0.53 1.65
N ALA A 50 16.03 -0.53 2.50
CA ALA A 50 15.64 -1.66 3.32
C ALA A 50 14.57 -2.48 2.60
N PHE A 51 15.00 -3.45 1.80
CA PHE A 51 14.12 -4.53 1.38
C PHE A 51 13.66 -5.29 2.63
N THR A 52 12.35 -5.35 2.81
CA THR A 52 11.75 -6.01 3.97
C THR A 52 11.36 -7.45 3.61
N LEU A 53 11.16 -8.30 4.61
CA LEU A 53 10.57 -9.62 4.42
C LEU A 53 9.24 -9.55 3.62
N GLY A 54 8.47 -8.47 3.82
CA GLY A 54 7.22 -8.25 3.09
C GLY A 54 7.45 -7.97 1.60
N THR A 55 8.46 -7.18 1.25
CA THR A 55 8.86 -6.93 -0.15
C THR A 55 9.36 -8.22 -0.82
N ALA A 56 10.15 -9.01 -0.09
CA ALA A 56 10.62 -10.30 -0.56
C ALA A 56 9.48 -11.28 -0.83
N ALA A 57 8.53 -11.37 0.10
CA ALA A 57 7.34 -12.19 -0.05
C ALA A 57 6.50 -11.75 -1.23
N HIS A 58 6.32 -10.44 -1.41
CA HIS A 58 5.55 -9.86 -2.50
C HIS A 58 6.14 -10.25 -3.86
N SER A 59 7.44 -10.00 -4.09
CA SER A 59 8.10 -10.40 -5.34
C SER A 59 8.05 -11.91 -5.57
N LEU A 60 8.28 -12.73 -4.54
CA LEU A 60 8.27 -14.19 -4.74
C LEU A 60 6.86 -14.73 -5.05
N ILE A 61 5.82 -14.18 -4.41
CA ILE A 61 4.44 -14.64 -4.62
C ILE A 61 3.93 -14.21 -6.01
N LEU A 62 4.25 -13.00 -6.44
CA LEU A 62 3.79 -12.47 -7.73
C LEU A 62 4.59 -13.04 -8.90
N GLU A 63 5.91 -12.93 -8.84
CA GLU A 63 6.77 -13.19 -10.00
C GLU A 63 7.39 -14.59 -9.96
N GLY A 64 7.43 -15.24 -8.79
CA GLY A 64 8.16 -16.49 -8.60
C GLY A 64 9.68 -16.34 -8.78
N ASP A 65 10.19 -15.11 -8.93
CA ASP A 65 11.58 -14.84 -9.22
C ASP A 65 12.43 -14.76 -7.94
N THR A 66 13.46 -15.60 -7.89
CA THR A 66 14.47 -15.63 -6.83
C THR A 66 15.84 -15.13 -7.31
N SER A 67 15.97 -14.71 -8.56
CA SER A 67 17.25 -14.35 -9.19
C SER A 67 17.98 -13.21 -8.46
N ASN A 68 17.19 -12.30 -7.90
CA ASN A 68 17.64 -11.15 -7.12
C ASN A 68 17.89 -11.46 -5.64
N ILE A 69 17.69 -12.70 -5.17
CA ILE A 69 17.86 -13.10 -3.77
C ILE A 69 19.18 -13.87 -3.58
N VAL A 70 19.88 -13.60 -2.48
CA VAL A 70 21.01 -14.38 -1.98
C VAL A 70 20.63 -14.94 -0.61
N ILE A 71 20.62 -16.26 -0.49
CA ILE A 71 20.35 -16.93 0.78
C ILE A 71 21.67 -17.00 1.58
N VAL A 72 21.64 -16.48 2.80
CA VAL A 72 22.75 -16.51 3.75
C VAL A 72 22.43 -17.49 4.87
N ASP A 73 23.27 -18.52 5.01
CA ASP A 73 23.14 -19.50 6.08
C ASP A 73 23.66 -18.95 7.41
N ALA A 74 22.79 -18.23 8.12
CA ALA A 74 23.05 -17.71 9.45
C ALA A 74 21.77 -17.63 10.28
N ALA A 75 21.90 -17.71 11.61
CA ALA A 75 20.77 -17.57 12.53
C ALA A 75 20.26 -16.11 12.64
N ASN A 76 21.17 -15.14 12.48
CA ASN A 76 20.92 -13.71 12.53
C ASN A 76 22.10 -12.93 11.91
N TRP A 77 21.93 -11.62 11.75
CA TRP A 77 22.94 -10.71 11.19
C TRP A 77 23.99 -10.22 12.20
N LEU A 78 24.25 -10.95 13.30
CA LEU A 78 25.16 -10.49 14.36
C LEU A 78 26.62 -10.87 14.12
N THR A 79 26.88 -12.01 13.46
CA THR A 79 28.23 -12.49 13.21
C THR A 79 28.92 -11.67 12.13
N LYS A 80 30.26 -11.61 12.18
CA LYS A 80 31.07 -10.92 11.16
C LYS A 80 30.81 -11.50 9.76
N ALA A 81 30.82 -12.83 9.64
CA ALA A 81 30.56 -13.52 8.39
C ALA A 81 29.17 -13.20 7.79
N ALA A 82 28.11 -13.17 8.62
CA ALA A 82 26.77 -12.84 8.14
C ALA A 82 26.68 -11.39 7.65
N LYS A 83 27.36 -10.45 8.34
CA LYS A 83 27.40 -9.04 7.93
C LYS A 83 28.19 -8.84 6.62
N GLU A 84 29.30 -9.58 6.45
CA GLU A 84 30.09 -9.57 5.22
C GLU A 84 29.28 -10.10 4.04
N ALA A 85 28.65 -11.27 4.19
CA ALA A 85 27.78 -11.85 3.15
C ALA A 85 26.60 -10.92 2.80
N LYS A 86 26.01 -10.25 3.79
CA LYS A 86 24.98 -9.22 3.56
C LYS A 86 25.51 -8.07 2.72
N ALA A 87 26.69 -7.55 3.04
CA ALA A 87 27.29 -6.44 2.31
C ALA A 87 27.66 -6.83 0.87
N GLU A 88 28.18 -8.04 0.67
CA GLU A 88 28.52 -8.58 -0.65
C GLU A 88 27.29 -8.70 -1.56
N ALA A 89 26.19 -9.25 -1.04
CA ALA A 89 24.93 -9.34 -1.79
C ALA A 89 24.42 -7.95 -2.22
N LEU A 90 24.39 -7.00 -1.27
CA LEU A 90 23.95 -5.63 -1.55
C LEU A 90 24.87 -4.91 -2.55
N ALA A 91 26.19 -5.15 -2.49
CA ALA A 91 27.15 -4.54 -3.40
C ALA A 91 26.94 -4.95 -4.87
N VAL A 92 26.36 -6.12 -5.12
CA VAL A 92 25.98 -6.58 -6.46
C VAL A 92 24.49 -6.36 -6.77
N GLY A 93 23.81 -5.55 -5.96
CA GLY A 93 22.39 -5.21 -6.16
C GLY A 93 21.43 -6.37 -5.86
N LYS A 94 21.89 -7.42 -5.17
CA LYS A 94 21.05 -8.53 -4.73
C LYS A 94 20.58 -8.33 -3.30
N GLN A 95 19.45 -8.95 -3.00
CA GLN A 95 18.88 -8.96 -1.68
C GLN A 95 19.37 -10.15 -0.85
N PRO A 96 20.05 -9.92 0.28
CA PRO A 96 20.35 -10.97 1.23
C PRO A 96 19.12 -11.33 2.08
N LEU A 97 18.86 -12.62 2.23
CA LEU A 97 17.87 -13.19 3.15
C LEU A 97 18.51 -14.33 3.95
N LEU A 98 18.16 -14.46 5.22
CA LEU A 98 18.54 -15.62 6.03
C LEU A 98 17.77 -16.86 5.56
N THR A 99 18.34 -18.06 5.73
CA THR A 99 17.65 -19.33 5.44
C THR A 99 16.26 -19.42 6.08
N LYS A 100 16.13 -18.96 7.33
CA LYS A 100 14.84 -18.94 8.05
C LYS A 100 13.83 -17.95 7.47
N GLU A 101 14.30 -16.83 6.92
CA GLU A 101 13.46 -15.80 6.30
C GLU A 101 12.95 -16.31 4.95
N MET A 102 13.80 -16.99 4.17
CA MET A 102 13.38 -17.65 2.93
C MET A 102 12.31 -18.71 3.21
N ALA A 103 12.54 -19.61 4.17
CA ALA A 103 11.55 -20.63 4.54
C ALA A 103 10.21 -20.03 5.00
N GLN A 104 10.25 -18.90 5.71
CA GLN A 104 9.04 -18.16 6.12
C GLN A 104 8.30 -17.60 4.89
N ILE A 105 9.03 -17.04 3.92
CA ILE A 105 8.45 -16.50 2.69
C ILE A 105 7.83 -17.62 1.83
N GLU A 106 8.51 -18.75 1.71
CA GLU A 106 7.99 -19.92 0.99
C GLU A 106 6.71 -20.46 1.63
N ALA A 107 6.65 -20.51 2.97
CA ALA A 107 5.43 -20.90 3.67
C ALA A 107 4.27 -19.93 3.43
N MET A 108 4.53 -18.60 3.43
CA MET A 108 3.51 -17.61 3.06
C MET A 108 3.04 -17.79 1.61
N ARG A 109 3.96 -18.01 0.68
CA ARG A 109 3.64 -18.27 -0.73
C ARG A 109 2.78 -19.51 -0.88
N ASP A 110 3.15 -20.60 -0.22
CA ASP A 110 2.42 -21.86 -0.32
C ASP A 110 1.02 -21.72 0.25
N SER A 111 0.84 -21.00 1.38
CA SER A 111 -0.49 -20.67 1.89
C SER A 111 -1.34 -19.87 0.89
N VAL A 112 -0.75 -18.87 0.20
CA VAL A 112 -1.46 -18.08 -0.81
C VAL A 112 -1.84 -18.93 -2.01
N MET A 113 -0.92 -19.73 -2.53
CA MET A 113 -1.13 -20.54 -3.73
C MET A 113 -2.08 -21.72 -3.50
N LEU A 114 -2.10 -22.29 -2.29
CA LEU A 114 -2.98 -23.40 -1.90
C LEU A 114 -4.37 -22.93 -1.46
N HIS A 115 -4.55 -21.64 -1.15
CA HIS A 115 -5.85 -21.10 -0.78
C HIS A 115 -6.80 -21.12 -2.00
N GLU A 116 -8.00 -21.69 -1.80
CA GLU A 116 -8.96 -22.02 -2.88
C GLU A 116 -9.35 -20.85 -3.79
N VAL A 117 -9.45 -19.63 -3.24
CA VAL A 117 -9.71 -18.40 -4.02
C VAL A 117 -8.43 -17.65 -4.39
N ALA A 118 -7.55 -17.36 -3.41
CA ALA A 118 -6.38 -16.52 -3.63
C ALA A 118 -5.43 -17.06 -4.72
N GLY A 119 -5.15 -18.38 -4.73
CA GLY A 119 -4.25 -18.98 -5.72
C GLY A 119 -4.72 -18.74 -7.16
N LEU A 120 -6.03 -18.78 -7.40
CA LEU A 120 -6.62 -18.53 -8.74
C LEU A 120 -6.36 -17.11 -9.24
N HIS A 121 -6.17 -16.14 -8.35
CA HIS A 121 -5.86 -14.76 -8.71
C HIS A 121 -4.46 -14.60 -9.30
N PHE A 122 -3.53 -15.49 -8.96
CA PHE A 122 -2.15 -15.45 -9.44
C PHE A 122 -1.88 -16.40 -10.62
N ILE A 123 -2.89 -17.08 -11.16
CA ILE A 123 -2.74 -17.88 -12.40
C ILE A 123 -2.91 -16.95 -13.63
N GLY A 124 -1.89 -16.90 -14.49
CA GLY A 124 -1.94 -16.16 -15.76
C GLY A 124 -2.01 -14.64 -15.62
N HIS A 125 -1.74 -14.12 -14.41
CA HIS A 125 -1.69 -12.70 -14.16
C HIS A 125 -0.44 -12.07 -14.78
N LYS A 126 -0.50 -10.75 -14.99
CA LYS A 126 0.66 -9.92 -15.30
C LYS A 126 1.02 -9.15 -14.04
N ALA A 127 2.23 -9.35 -13.55
CA ALA A 127 2.75 -8.63 -12.40
C ALA A 127 3.26 -7.24 -12.80
N GLU A 128 3.18 -6.28 -11.87
CA GLU A 128 3.91 -5.00 -11.90
C GLU A 128 3.73 -4.16 -13.18
N GLN A 129 2.60 -4.30 -13.88
CA GLN A 129 2.34 -3.52 -15.09
C GLN A 129 2.11 -2.04 -14.76
N SER A 130 2.96 -1.16 -15.28
CA SER A 130 2.78 0.28 -15.10
C SER A 130 1.71 0.82 -16.05
N ILE A 131 0.76 1.55 -15.49
CA ILE A 131 -0.31 2.21 -16.22
C ILE A 131 -0.18 3.71 -16.01
N PHE A 132 -0.21 4.46 -17.11
CA PHE A 132 -0.25 5.91 -17.12
C PHE A 132 -1.48 6.38 -17.88
N TRP A 133 -2.15 7.41 -17.37
CA TRP A 133 -3.29 8.00 -18.06
C TRP A 133 -3.42 9.48 -17.73
N GLU A 134 -4.13 10.19 -18.61
CA GLU A 134 -4.49 11.58 -18.38
C GLU A 134 -5.92 11.67 -17.86
N GLU A 135 -6.13 12.53 -16.88
CA GLU A 135 -7.45 12.87 -16.38
C GLU A 135 -7.50 14.36 -16.03
N ASP A 136 -8.39 15.11 -16.68
CA ASP A 136 -8.56 16.57 -16.50
C ASP A 136 -7.24 17.36 -16.62
N GLY A 137 -6.29 16.93 -17.45
CA GLY A 137 -4.98 17.56 -17.58
C GLY A 137 -3.98 17.25 -16.46
N LEU A 138 -4.24 16.27 -15.59
CA LEU A 138 -3.26 15.66 -14.70
C LEU A 138 -2.78 14.35 -15.29
N MET A 139 -1.47 14.11 -15.25
CA MET A 139 -0.90 12.81 -15.53
C MET A 139 -0.95 11.95 -14.26
N LEU A 140 -1.60 10.81 -14.35
CA LEU A 140 -1.78 9.85 -13.27
C LEU A 140 -1.05 8.56 -13.59
N LYS A 141 -0.66 7.82 -12.54
CA LYS A 141 -0.01 6.52 -12.69
C LYS A 141 -0.48 5.52 -11.64
N CYS A 142 -0.46 4.24 -11.99
CA CYS A 142 -0.55 3.16 -11.03
C CYS A 142 0.29 1.98 -11.51
N ARG A 143 0.54 1.06 -10.59
CA ARG A 143 1.19 -0.21 -10.86
C ARG A 143 0.52 -1.27 -9.99
N PRO A 144 -0.45 -2.01 -10.54
CA PRO A 144 -1.03 -3.18 -9.89
C PRO A 144 0.04 -4.22 -9.57
N ASP A 145 -0.07 -4.83 -8.40
CA ASP A 145 0.77 -5.96 -8.00
C ASP A 145 0.56 -7.13 -8.97
N ALA A 146 -0.72 -7.48 -9.19
CA ALA A 146 -1.14 -8.45 -10.18
C ALA A 146 -2.41 -7.98 -10.89
N TRP A 147 -2.44 -8.20 -12.20
CA TRP A 147 -3.58 -7.87 -13.02
C TRP A 147 -3.89 -8.98 -14.03
N LYS A 148 -5.17 -9.36 -14.11
CA LYS A 148 -5.72 -10.22 -15.15
C LYS A 148 -7.07 -9.67 -15.61
N PRO A 149 -7.61 -10.11 -16.76
CA PRO A 149 -8.94 -9.68 -17.19
C PRO A 149 -9.97 -9.85 -16.05
N GLY A 150 -10.73 -8.79 -15.80
CA GLY A 150 -11.77 -8.68 -14.79
C GLY A 150 -11.30 -8.44 -13.36
N THR A 151 -10.00 -8.51 -13.04
CA THR A 151 -9.54 -8.38 -11.65
C THR A 151 -8.14 -7.81 -11.49
N ILE A 152 -8.03 -6.79 -10.66
CA ILE A 152 -6.80 -6.32 -10.05
C ILE A 152 -6.65 -6.97 -8.68
N VAL A 153 -5.44 -7.37 -8.34
CA VAL A 153 -5.09 -7.97 -7.07
C VAL A 153 -4.00 -7.14 -6.43
N ASP A 154 -4.14 -6.88 -5.13
CA ASP A 154 -3.16 -6.22 -4.30
C ASP A 154 -2.81 -7.16 -3.14
N LEU A 155 -1.54 -7.55 -3.08
CA LEU A 155 -1.03 -8.53 -2.14
C LEU A 155 -0.49 -7.80 -0.91
N LYS A 156 -1.00 -8.16 0.25
CA LYS A 156 -0.62 -7.57 1.53
C LYS A 156 -0.09 -8.63 2.47
N THR A 157 1.10 -8.38 3.03
CA THR A 157 1.57 -9.12 4.20
C THR A 157 1.14 -8.38 5.46
N THR A 158 0.48 -9.06 6.39
CA THR A 158 -0.15 -8.45 7.57
C THR A 158 0.17 -9.23 8.86
N VAL A 159 -0.11 -8.63 10.01
CA VAL A 159 -0.09 -9.33 11.31
C VAL A 159 -1.41 -10.07 11.54
N ASP A 160 -2.51 -9.54 11.02
CA ASP A 160 -3.87 -10.07 11.17
C ASP A 160 -4.52 -10.03 9.79
N ALA A 161 -4.87 -11.21 9.24
CA ALA A 161 -5.54 -11.33 7.95
C ALA A 161 -7.06 -11.51 8.09
N SER A 162 -7.65 -11.36 9.28
CA SER A 162 -9.10 -11.48 9.44
C SER A 162 -9.84 -10.39 8.65
N PRO A 163 -10.94 -10.71 7.95
CA PRO A 163 -11.73 -9.71 7.25
C PRO A 163 -12.23 -8.56 8.16
N ASN A 164 -12.47 -8.87 9.45
CA ASN A 164 -12.94 -7.88 10.42
C ASN A 164 -11.90 -6.79 10.73
N SER A 165 -10.61 -7.14 10.77
CA SER A 165 -9.54 -6.17 11.01
C SER A 165 -9.25 -5.32 9.77
N PHE A 166 -9.55 -5.85 8.58
CA PHE A 166 -9.23 -5.23 7.30
C PHE A 166 -9.92 -3.88 7.09
N SER A 167 -11.17 -3.70 7.52
CA SER A 167 -11.91 -2.44 7.32
C SER A 167 -11.18 -1.24 7.95
N LYS A 168 -10.71 -1.41 9.19
CA LYS A 168 -9.91 -0.40 9.90
C LYS A 168 -8.58 -0.15 9.19
N THR A 169 -7.88 -1.22 8.80
CA THR A 169 -6.62 -1.12 8.05
C THR A 169 -6.82 -0.38 6.72
N ALA A 170 -7.89 -0.69 5.99
CA ALA A 170 -8.22 -0.07 4.72
C ALA A 170 -8.47 1.43 4.89
N PHE A 171 -9.14 1.85 5.96
CA PHE A 171 -9.32 3.26 6.31
C PHE A 171 -7.99 3.92 6.68
N ASP A 172 -7.28 3.38 7.67
CA ASP A 172 -6.04 3.96 8.23
C ASP A 172 -4.94 4.15 7.16
N PHE A 173 -4.81 3.22 6.22
CA PHE A 173 -3.81 3.26 5.16
C PHE A 173 -4.35 3.80 3.81
N GLY A 174 -5.62 4.21 3.78
CA GLY A 174 -6.29 4.72 2.58
C GLY A 174 -6.35 3.73 1.42
N TYR A 175 -6.49 2.42 1.70
CA TYR A 175 -6.56 1.40 0.66
C TYR A 175 -7.76 1.56 -0.26
N PHE A 176 -8.87 2.08 0.25
CA PHE A 176 -10.05 2.42 -0.55
C PHE A 176 -9.74 3.45 -1.66
N MET A 177 -8.91 4.46 -1.37
CA MET A 177 -8.41 5.39 -2.39
C MET A 177 -7.48 4.69 -3.40
N SER A 178 -6.67 3.74 -2.94
CA SER A 178 -5.72 3.02 -3.82
C SER A 178 -6.47 2.10 -4.77
N ALA A 179 -7.45 1.34 -4.26
CA ALA A 179 -8.30 0.46 -5.04
C ALA A 179 -9.08 1.24 -6.11
N ALA A 180 -9.77 2.32 -5.74
CA ALA A 180 -10.47 3.19 -6.68
C ALA A 180 -9.53 3.73 -7.78
N HIS A 181 -8.37 4.26 -7.40
CA HIS A 181 -7.38 4.80 -8.34
C HIS A 181 -6.88 3.76 -9.35
N TYR A 182 -6.72 2.51 -8.90
CA TYR A 182 -6.23 1.43 -9.75
C TYR A 182 -7.32 0.94 -10.70
N ILE A 183 -8.56 0.79 -10.22
CA ILE A 183 -9.73 0.48 -11.06
C ILE A 183 -9.88 1.54 -12.15
N ASP A 184 -9.88 2.82 -11.77
CA ASP A 184 -10.07 3.92 -12.71
C ASP A 184 -8.91 3.99 -13.72
N GLY A 185 -7.67 3.72 -13.29
CA GLY A 185 -6.51 3.65 -14.18
C GLY A 185 -6.58 2.52 -15.20
N VAL A 186 -6.96 1.30 -14.78
CA VAL A 186 -7.17 0.18 -15.71
C VAL A 186 -8.30 0.50 -16.68
N LYS A 187 -9.42 1.04 -16.19
CA LYS A 187 -10.55 1.43 -17.02
C LYS A 187 -10.18 2.51 -18.04
N ALA A 188 -9.40 3.52 -17.65
CA ALA A 188 -8.91 4.55 -18.56
C ALA A 188 -7.99 3.98 -19.65
N ALA A 189 -7.14 3.01 -19.31
CA ALA A 189 -6.17 2.44 -20.24
C ALA A 189 -6.76 1.36 -21.17
N THR A 190 -7.83 0.68 -20.77
CA THR A 190 -8.36 -0.50 -21.48
C THR A 190 -9.84 -0.44 -21.84
N GLY A 191 -10.61 0.41 -21.17
CA GLY A 191 -12.08 0.41 -21.21
C GLY A 191 -12.72 -0.71 -20.38
N GLU A 192 -11.94 -1.54 -19.69
CA GLU A 192 -12.43 -2.69 -18.93
C GLU A 192 -12.92 -2.29 -17.52
N ASP A 193 -14.08 -2.81 -17.13
CA ASP A 193 -14.53 -2.81 -15.74
C ASP A 193 -13.91 -3.99 -14.99
N VAL A 194 -13.17 -3.68 -13.93
CA VAL A 194 -12.44 -4.68 -13.14
C VAL A 194 -12.81 -4.59 -11.67
N LYS A 195 -12.81 -5.74 -11.00
CA LYS A 195 -12.83 -5.81 -9.53
C LYS A 195 -11.46 -5.52 -8.96
N PHE A 196 -11.42 -5.08 -7.71
CA PHE A 196 -10.19 -4.95 -6.94
C PHE A 196 -10.25 -5.82 -5.69
N VAL A 197 -9.31 -6.75 -5.60
CA VAL A 197 -9.26 -7.75 -4.54
C VAL A 197 -7.97 -7.58 -3.75
N PHE A 198 -8.08 -7.58 -2.43
CA PHE A 198 -6.94 -7.68 -1.55
C PHE A 198 -6.74 -9.13 -1.16
N VAL A 199 -5.52 -9.64 -1.39
CA VAL A 199 -5.08 -10.92 -0.84
C VAL A 199 -4.18 -10.61 0.35
N ASN A 200 -4.65 -10.92 1.55
CA ASN A 200 -3.89 -10.70 2.77
C ASN A 200 -3.30 -12.02 3.24
N VAL A 201 -2.00 -12.06 3.55
CA VAL A 201 -1.33 -13.21 4.15
C VAL A 201 -0.66 -12.79 5.46
N GLU A 202 -0.89 -13.56 6.52
CA GLU A 202 -0.25 -13.32 7.81
C GLU A 202 1.26 -13.58 7.74
N LYS A 203 2.03 -12.76 8.46
CA LYS A 203 3.50 -12.87 8.52
C LYS A 203 3.97 -13.99 9.44
N THR A 204 3.10 -14.58 10.24
CA THR A 204 3.44 -15.61 11.22
C THR A 204 2.61 -16.86 11.00
N ALA A 205 3.20 -18.03 11.31
CA ALA A 205 2.47 -19.30 11.24
C ALA A 205 1.14 -19.21 12.04
N PRO A 206 0.04 -19.76 11.51
CA PRO A 206 -0.05 -20.65 10.36
C PRO A 206 -0.16 -19.96 8.98
N TYR A 207 0.21 -18.67 8.88
CA TYR A 207 0.24 -17.90 7.63
C TYR A 207 -1.14 -17.88 6.94
N LEU A 208 -2.18 -17.55 7.71
CA LEU A 208 -3.55 -17.57 7.18
C LEU A 208 -3.70 -16.53 6.09
N VAL A 209 -4.58 -16.87 5.14
CA VAL A 209 -4.88 -16.04 3.99
C VAL A 209 -6.34 -15.63 4.01
N SER A 210 -6.59 -14.37 3.68
CA SER A 210 -7.94 -13.90 3.36
C SER A 210 -7.98 -13.18 2.03
N VAL A 211 -9.15 -13.23 1.41
CA VAL A 211 -9.45 -12.54 0.17
C VAL A 211 -10.62 -11.61 0.45
N VAL A 212 -10.42 -10.30 0.27
CA VAL A 212 -11.43 -9.29 0.61
C VAL A 212 -11.59 -8.27 -0.51
N GLU A 213 -12.83 -7.84 -0.72
CA GLU A 213 -13.22 -6.76 -1.62
C GLU A 213 -13.78 -5.61 -0.77
N LEU A 214 -13.58 -4.37 -1.23
CA LEU A 214 -14.28 -3.21 -0.68
C LEU A 214 -15.62 -3.07 -1.41
N ASP A 215 -16.66 -2.68 -0.69
CA ASP A 215 -17.96 -2.42 -1.29
C ASP A 215 -17.98 -1.16 -2.16
N ASP A 216 -18.99 -1.05 -3.02
CA ASP A 216 -19.13 0.06 -3.97
C ASP A 216 -19.18 1.42 -3.28
N TYR A 217 -19.86 1.50 -2.13
CA TYR A 217 -19.92 2.73 -1.34
C TYR A 217 -18.53 3.20 -0.88
N THR A 218 -17.72 2.28 -0.37
CA THR A 218 -16.36 2.57 0.08
C THR A 218 -15.45 2.95 -1.09
N LEU A 219 -15.60 2.31 -2.25
CA LEU A 219 -14.88 2.67 -3.47
C LEU A 219 -15.27 4.06 -3.97
N ASP A 220 -16.55 4.42 -3.91
CA ASP A 220 -17.03 5.76 -4.28
C ASP A 220 -16.54 6.85 -3.30
N CYS A 221 -16.47 6.55 -1.99
CA CYS A 221 -15.76 7.41 -1.05
C CYS A 221 -14.28 7.58 -1.44
N GLY A 222 -13.65 6.51 -1.94
CA GLY A 222 -12.28 6.53 -2.48
C GLY A 222 -12.14 7.52 -3.62
N ARG A 223 -13.03 7.44 -4.62
CA ARG A 223 -13.06 8.38 -5.75
C ARG A 223 -13.24 9.83 -5.32
N GLN A 224 -14.19 10.10 -4.42
CA GLN A 224 -14.40 11.46 -3.89
C GLN A 224 -13.15 12.01 -3.17
N MET A 225 -12.43 11.15 -2.44
CA MET A 225 -11.17 11.49 -1.79
C MET A 225 -10.03 11.73 -2.80
N LEU A 226 -9.97 10.95 -3.89
CA LEU A 226 -9.05 11.20 -5.00
C LEU A 226 -9.33 12.55 -5.67
N ASP A 227 -10.59 12.89 -5.91
CA ASP A 227 -10.97 14.17 -6.50
C ASP A 227 -10.61 15.34 -5.59
N ARG A 228 -10.82 15.19 -4.28
CA ARG A 228 -10.31 16.15 -3.28
C ARG A 228 -8.80 16.31 -3.40
N ALA A 229 -8.04 15.22 -3.50
CA ALA A 229 -6.58 15.25 -3.62
C ALA A 229 -6.13 15.98 -4.89
N LYS A 230 -6.77 15.70 -6.03
CA LYS A 230 -6.49 16.34 -7.33
C LYS A 230 -6.77 17.85 -7.26
N ARG A 231 -7.87 18.28 -6.62
CA ARG A 231 -8.16 19.70 -6.40
C ARG A 231 -7.10 20.39 -5.55
N ILE A 232 -6.71 19.80 -4.41
CA ILE A 232 -5.65 20.31 -3.54
C ILE A 232 -4.33 20.45 -4.33
N TYR A 233 -3.97 19.43 -5.12
CA TYR A 233 -2.76 19.46 -5.93
C TYR A 233 -2.76 20.62 -6.94
N ARG A 234 -3.87 20.84 -7.65
CA ARG A 234 -3.99 21.94 -8.61
C ARG A 234 -3.83 23.30 -7.94
N GLU A 235 -4.54 23.53 -6.85
CA GLU A 235 -4.45 24.78 -6.09
C GLU A 235 -3.03 25.04 -5.57
N CYS A 236 -2.39 24.02 -5.00
CA CYS A 236 -1.01 24.15 -4.50
C CYS A 236 -0.01 24.43 -5.64
N THR A 237 -0.23 23.80 -6.80
CA THR A 237 0.62 24.00 -7.98
C THR A 237 0.43 25.40 -8.58
N GLU A 238 -0.81 25.87 -8.69
CA GLU A 238 -1.15 27.21 -9.20
C GLU A 238 -0.61 28.33 -8.31
N THR A 239 -0.77 28.17 -7.00
CA THR A 239 -0.38 29.20 -6.02
C THR A 239 1.09 29.11 -5.57
N GLY A 240 1.74 27.97 -5.82
CA GLY A 240 3.06 27.64 -5.28
C GLY A 240 3.08 27.41 -3.76
N LYS A 241 1.91 27.35 -3.10
CA LYS A 241 1.79 27.20 -1.65
C LYS A 241 1.47 25.76 -1.28
N TRP A 242 2.23 25.20 -0.34
CA TRP A 242 2.07 23.84 0.15
C TRP A 242 1.83 23.87 1.67
N PRO A 243 0.61 24.18 2.13
CA PRO A 243 0.35 24.39 3.56
C PRO A 243 0.57 23.12 4.40
N GLY A 244 1.03 23.33 5.63
CA GLY A 244 1.12 22.32 6.68
C GLY A 244 -0.04 22.43 7.67
N TYR A 245 0.20 22.07 8.93
CA TYR A 245 -0.75 22.32 10.01
C TYR A 245 -0.83 23.82 10.33
N PRO A 246 -1.98 24.29 10.87
CA PRO A 246 -2.06 25.63 11.43
C PRO A 246 -1.10 25.80 12.62
N ALA A 247 -0.81 27.05 12.98
CA ALA A 247 0.14 27.36 14.05
C ALA A 247 -0.31 26.82 15.42
N VAL A 248 -1.63 26.85 15.68
CA VAL A 248 -2.25 26.32 16.89
C VAL A 248 -3.60 25.72 16.48
N GLU A 249 -3.80 24.44 16.81
CA GLU A 249 -5.07 23.74 16.65
C GLU A 249 -5.52 23.25 18.03
N PRO A 250 -6.61 23.77 18.60
CA PRO A 250 -7.19 23.20 19.80
C PRO A 250 -7.68 21.77 19.51
N VAL A 251 -7.21 20.79 20.28
CA VAL A 251 -7.62 19.38 20.13
C VAL A 251 -8.43 18.91 21.32
N GLY A 252 -9.53 18.21 21.05
CA GLY A 252 -10.29 17.45 22.04
C GLY A 252 -9.83 16.00 22.12
N LEU A 253 -10.25 15.28 23.16
CA LEU A 253 -10.04 13.83 23.21
C LEU A 253 -10.87 13.14 22.12
N PRO A 254 -10.46 11.94 21.66
CA PRO A 254 -11.27 11.15 20.73
C PRO A 254 -12.61 10.75 21.36
N ALA A 255 -13.62 10.50 20.54
CA ALA A 255 -15.00 10.24 21.00
C ALA A 255 -15.09 9.14 22.09
N TYR A 256 -14.34 8.04 21.94
CA TYR A 256 -14.32 6.98 22.94
C TYR A 256 -13.77 7.44 24.30
N ALA A 257 -12.80 8.35 24.30
CA ALA A 257 -12.19 8.89 25.51
C ALA A 257 -13.07 10.00 26.13
N ASN A 258 -13.78 10.79 25.31
CA ASN A 258 -14.81 11.71 25.83
C ASN A 258 -15.92 10.92 26.53
N TYR A 259 -16.40 9.83 25.94
CA TYR A 259 -17.41 8.98 26.58
C TYR A 259 -16.93 8.45 27.95
N GLN A 260 -15.69 7.95 28.03
CA GLN A 260 -15.09 7.52 29.30
C GLN A 260 -14.93 8.67 30.30
N LEU A 261 -14.61 9.87 29.83
CA LEU A 261 -14.48 11.05 30.65
C LEU A 261 -15.84 11.49 31.20
N ASP A 262 -16.88 11.47 30.37
CA ASP A 262 -18.25 11.79 30.76
C ASP A 262 -18.75 10.82 31.85
N ASP A 263 -18.41 9.54 31.75
CA ASP A 263 -18.70 8.53 32.77
C ASP A 263 -17.95 8.82 34.09
N LEU A 264 -16.66 9.16 34.02
CA LEU A 264 -15.84 9.52 35.19
C LEU A 264 -16.31 10.81 35.88
N LEU A 265 -16.81 11.76 35.10
CA LEU A 265 -17.37 13.02 35.59
C LEU A 265 -18.81 12.87 36.10
N GLY A 266 -19.41 11.68 35.97
CA GLY A 266 -20.80 11.44 36.36
C GLY A 266 -21.82 12.19 35.49
N ILE A 267 -21.41 12.67 34.31
CA ILE A 267 -22.29 13.40 33.38
C ILE A 267 -23.38 12.47 32.84
N ASN A 268 -23.05 11.20 32.66
CA ASN A 268 -23.97 10.16 32.18
C ASN A 268 -24.68 9.39 33.31
N GLN A 269 -24.50 9.78 34.58
CA GLN A 269 -25.20 9.17 35.72
C GLN A 269 -26.33 10.09 36.18
N GLU A 270 -27.59 9.64 36.11
CA GLU A 270 -28.68 10.33 36.80
C GLU A 270 -28.37 10.32 38.31
N MET A 271 -28.16 11.51 38.88
CA MET A 271 -28.06 11.68 40.34
C MET A 271 -29.41 11.36 40.96
N ASP A 272 -29.60 10.12 41.42
CA ASP A 272 -30.69 9.78 42.33
C ASP A 272 -30.34 10.33 43.73
N ILE A 273 -30.71 11.59 43.98
CA ILE A 273 -30.69 12.17 45.32
C ILE A 273 -32.03 11.85 45.99
N SER A 274 -32.23 10.60 46.42
CA SER A 274 -33.22 10.30 47.45
C SER A 274 -32.59 10.47 48.83
N LEU A 275 -32.93 11.57 49.50
CA LEU A 275 -32.65 11.83 50.93
C LEU A 275 -33.42 10.87 51.85
#